data_AF-A0A327HTG2-F1
#
_entry.id   AF-A0A327HTG2-F1
#
_cell.length_a   1.000
_cell.length_b   1.000
_cell.length_c   1.000
_cell.angle_alpha   90.00
_cell.angle_beta   90.00
_cell.angle_gamma   90.00
#
_symmetry.space_group_name_H-M   'P 1'
#
loop_
_entity.id
_entity.type
_entity.pdbx_description
1 polymer ?
#
loop_
_entity_poly.entity_id
_entity_poly.type
_entity_poly.pdbx_seq_one_letter_code
_entity_poly.pdbx_strand_id
1 'polypeptide(L)'
;MHIPIYSSEEHKSIVDVYVLMCKQFVEEVTTKARYKNYLEVLDLVIEYSNNYGKGVRENNFYDWITIIPINVSVATSGFFAGVETKTNSAVIRAYKVVLDQMLQEVIDRIDKLEPTHD
;
A
#
# COMPACT_ATOMS: atom_id res chain seq x y z
N MET A 1 7.50 -7.76 10.79
CA MET A 1 6.34 -7.54 9.92
C MET A 1 5.09 -7.98 10.63
N HIS A 2 4.27 -7.00 10.99
CA HIS A 2 2.94 -7.16 11.54
C HIS A 2 2.03 -7.86 10.52
N ILE A 3 1.01 -8.55 11.03
CA ILE A 3 -0.06 -9.15 10.23
C ILE A 3 -1.14 -8.08 10.05
N PRO A 4 -1.51 -7.71 8.82
CA PRO A 4 -2.56 -6.71 8.63
C PRO A 4 -3.93 -7.24 9.05
N ILE A 5 -4.76 -6.34 9.60
CA ILE A 5 -6.16 -6.58 9.89
C ILE A 5 -6.99 -6.06 8.72
N TYR A 6 -7.94 -6.86 8.25
CA TYR A 6 -8.82 -6.53 7.13
C TYR A 6 -10.28 -6.53 7.59
N SER A 7 -11.13 -5.74 6.94
CA SER A 7 -12.58 -5.75 7.19
C SER A 7 -13.25 -7.06 6.76
N SER A 8 -12.75 -7.71 5.71
CA SER A 8 -13.29 -8.95 5.16
C SER A 8 -12.23 -9.71 4.34
N GLU A 9 -12.52 -10.96 3.94
CA GLU A 9 -11.67 -11.69 3.00
C GLU A 9 -11.59 -11.02 1.63
N GLU A 10 -12.65 -10.32 1.21
CA GLU A 10 -12.63 -9.53 -0.03
C GLU A 10 -11.67 -8.35 0.09
N HIS A 11 -11.73 -7.60 1.19
CA HIS A 11 -10.80 -6.52 1.47
C HIS A 11 -9.35 -7.03 1.48
N LYS A 12 -9.11 -8.16 2.14
CA LYS A 12 -7.81 -8.82 2.14
C LYS A 12 -7.30 -9.15 0.75
N SER A 13 -8.14 -9.79 -0.08
CA SER A 13 -7.76 -10.14 -1.45
C SER A 13 -7.39 -8.90 -2.27
N ILE A 14 -8.15 -7.81 -2.16
CA ILE A 14 -7.87 -6.55 -2.86
C ILE A 14 -6.52 -5.97 -2.41
N VAL A 15 -6.33 -5.81 -1.10
CA VAL A 15 -5.14 -5.15 -0.53
C VAL A 15 -3.88 -5.99 -0.73
N ASP A 16 -3.94 -7.30 -0.52
CA ASP A 16 -2.76 -8.18 -0.65
C ASP A 16 -2.22 -8.22 -2.07
N VAL A 17 -3.10 -8.25 -3.08
CA VAL A 17 -2.70 -8.20 -4.48
C VAL A 17 -1.99 -6.88 -4.78
N TYR A 18 -2.52 -5.76 -4.29
CA TYR A 18 -1.92 -4.45 -4.49
C TYR A 18 -0.55 -4.32 -3.78
N VAL A 19 -0.46 -4.73 -2.52
CA VAL A 19 0.80 -4.71 -1.76
C VAL A 19 1.86 -5.60 -2.40
N LEU A 20 1.47 -6.79 -2.90
CA LEU A 20 2.38 -7.68 -3.62
C LEU A 20 2.96 -7.01 -4.87
N MET A 21 2.12 -6.35 -5.66
CA MET A 21 2.55 -5.61 -6.86
C MET A 21 3.54 -4.50 -6.51
N CYS A 22 3.24 -3.68 -5.50
CA CYS A 22 4.14 -2.63 -5.03
C CYS A 22 5.49 -3.19 -4.57
N LYS A 23 5.49 -4.33 -3.85
CA LYS A 23 6.73 -5.02 -3.44
C LYS A 23 7.54 -5.50 -4.65
N GLN A 24 6.88 -6.08 -5.66
CA GLN A 24 7.54 -6.56 -6.87
C GLN A 24 8.19 -5.41 -7.66
N PHE A 25 7.48 -4.28 -7.84
CA PHE A 25 8.06 -3.12 -8.52
C PHE A 25 9.31 -2.60 -7.80
N VAL A 26 9.27 -2.53 -6.46
CA VAL A 26 10.42 -2.07 -5.68
C VAL A 26 11.57 -3.06 -5.75
N GLU A 27 11.30 -4.35 -5.60
CA GLU A 27 12.32 -5.40 -5.63
C GLU A 27 13.10 -5.42 -6.95
N GLU A 28 12.42 -5.15 -8.08
CA GLU A 28 13.03 -5.13 -9.40
C GLU A 28 13.99 -3.95 -9.62
N VAL A 29 13.70 -2.78 -9.05
CA VAL A 29 14.45 -1.54 -9.33
C VAL A 29 15.48 -1.19 -8.26
N THR A 30 15.72 -2.07 -7.28
CA THR A 30 16.53 -1.76 -6.10
C THR A 30 17.45 -2.90 -5.67
N THR A 31 18.27 -2.65 -4.65
CA THR A 31 19.14 -3.67 -4.04
C THR A 31 18.44 -4.36 -2.87
N LYS A 32 18.87 -5.58 -2.52
CA LYS A 32 18.32 -6.31 -1.36
C LYS A 32 18.30 -5.49 -0.06
N ALA A 33 19.35 -4.69 0.19
CA ALA A 33 19.43 -3.84 1.37
C ALA A 33 18.35 -2.73 1.35
N ARG A 34 18.18 -2.04 0.22
CA ARG A 34 17.16 -0.99 0.08
C ARG A 34 15.75 -1.56 0.06
N TYR A 35 15.55 -2.75 -0.51
CA TYR A 35 14.27 -3.46 -0.45
C TYR A 35 13.88 -3.79 0.98
N LYS A 36 14.83 -4.24 1.83
CA LYS A 36 14.56 -4.45 3.25
C LYS A 36 14.07 -3.17 3.94
N ASN A 37 14.70 -2.02 3.67
CA ASN A 37 14.26 -0.74 4.22
C ASN A 37 12.83 -0.37 3.75
N TYR A 38 12.47 -0.70 2.51
CA TYR A 38 11.11 -0.54 2.03
C TYR A 38 10.11 -1.42 2.80
N LEU A 39 10.48 -2.67 3.08
CA LEU A 39 9.64 -3.57 3.89
C LEU A 39 9.47 -3.09 5.33
N GLU A 40 10.46 -2.39 5.89
CA GLU A 40 10.35 -1.74 7.21
C GLU A 40 9.32 -0.59 7.18
N VAL A 41 9.26 0.18 6.09
CA VAL A 41 8.23 1.22 5.90
C VAL A 41 6.85 0.59 5.72
N LEU A 42 6.74 -0.50 4.95
CA LEU A 42 5.49 -1.25 4.80
C LEU A 42 4.99 -1.77 6.17
N ASP A 43 5.90 -2.27 7.01
CA ASP A 43 5.58 -2.73 8.36
C ASP A 43 4.99 -1.61 9.23
N LEU A 44 5.55 -0.41 9.14
CA LEU A 44 5.05 0.79 9.83
C LEU A 44 3.64 1.18 9.35
N VAL A 45 3.38 1.10 8.05
CA VAL A 45 2.04 1.37 7.49
C VAL A 45 1.01 0.37 8.02
N ILE A 46 1.37 -0.91 8.09
CA ILE A 46 0.49 -1.96 8.63
C ILE A 46 0.22 -1.72 10.11
N GLU A 47 1.25 -1.39 10.90
CA GLU A 47 1.09 -1.05 12.32
C GLU A 47 0.16 0.14 12.52
N TYR A 48 0.32 1.20 11.72
CA TYR A 48 -0.56 2.36 11.74
C TYR A 48 -2.01 1.99 11.41
N SER A 49 -2.23 1.23 10.33
CA SER A 49 -3.56 0.76 9.93
C SER A 49 -4.23 -0.09 11.01
N ASN A 50 -3.48 -0.99 11.65
CA ASN A 50 -4.00 -1.87 12.69
C ASN A 50 -4.41 -1.13 13.97
N ASN A 51 -3.81 0.03 14.24
CA ASN A 51 -4.12 0.85 15.41
C ASN A 51 -5.02 2.05 15.10
N TYR A 52 -5.47 2.21 13.85
CA TYR A 52 -6.37 3.28 13.47
C TYR A 52 -7.69 3.21 14.24
N GLY A 53 -8.20 4.35 14.69
CA GLY A 53 -9.41 4.41 15.52
C GLY A 53 -9.21 4.10 17.01
N LYS A 54 -8.01 3.67 17.44
CA LYS A 54 -7.74 3.37 18.85
C LYS A 54 -7.76 4.64 19.70
N GLY A 55 -8.75 4.76 20.58
CA GLY A 55 -8.86 5.87 21.54
C GLY A 55 -9.70 7.06 21.07
N VAL A 56 -10.39 6.96 19.92
CA VAL A 56 -11.31 8.00 19.42
C VAL A 56 -12.78 7.56 19.50
N ARG A 57 -13.69 8.54 19.52
CA ARG A 57 -15.15 8.33 19.61
C ARG A 57 -15.81 8.06 18.27
N GLU A 58 -15.18 8.45 17.17
CA GLU A 58 -15.67 8.27 15.80
C GLU A 58 -14.73 7.32 15.07
N ASN A 59 -15.28 6.25 14.50
CA ASN A 59 -14.55 5.28 13.67
C ASN A 59 -15.02 5.45 12.22
N ASN A 60 -14.16 6.01 11.37
CA ASN A 60 -14.43 6.07 9.94
C ASN A 60 -13.92 4.80 9.27
N PHE A 61 -14.86 3.89 8.98
CA PHE A 61 -14.60 2.62 8.31
C PHE A 61 -13.90 2.80 6.96
N TYR A 62 -14.36 3.75 6.15
CA TYR A 62 -13.81 4.00 4.81
C TYR A 62 -12.40 4.59 4.86
N ASP A 63 -12.12 5.46 5.83
CA ASP A 63 -10.75 5.92 6.06
C ASP A 63 -9.86 4.73 6.40
N TRP A 64 -10.29 3.86 7.31
CA TRP A 64 -9.50 2.71 7.75
C TRP A 64 -9.14 1.74 6.63
N ILE A 65 -10.13 1.27 5.86
CA ILE A 65 -9.91 0.27 4.79
C ILE A 65 -9.06 0.82 3.63
N THR A 66 -8.91 2.15 3.52
CA THR A 66 -8.08 2.78 2.49
C THR A 66 -6.65 3.12 2.97
N ILE A 67 -6.33 3.00 4.27
CA ILE A 67 -5.01 3.36 4.81
C ILE A 67 -3.88 2.62 4.11
N ILE A 68 -3.94 1.28 4.08
CA ILE A 68 -2.88 0.46 3.50
C ILE A 68 -2.65 0.81 2.02
N PRO A 69 -3.65 0.74 1.11
CA PRO A 69 -3.40 0.99 -0.31
C PRO A 69 -2.88 2.41 -0.57
N ILE A 70 -3.44 3.44 0.08
CA ILE A 70 -2.99 4.82 -0.13
C ILE A 70 -1.56 5.01 0.40
N ASN A 71 -1.29 4.63 1.66
CA ASN A 71 0.03 4.88 2.25
C ASN A 71 1.12 4.03 1.60
N VAL A 72 0.82 2.80 1.17
CA VAL A 72 1.75 1.99 0.40
C VAL A 72 2.03 2.64 -0.94
N SER A 73 1.01 3.16 -1.65
CA SER A 73 1.24 3.89 -2.90
C SER A 73 2.17 5.09 -2.73
N VAL A 74 1.91 5.92 -1.71
CA VAL A 74 2.75 7.07 -1.39
C VAL A 74 4.17 6.64 -1.04
N ALA A 75 4.33 5.60 -0.21
CA ALA A 75 5.63 5.06 0.15
C ALA A 75 6.39 4.52 -1.07
N THR A 76 5.73 3.78 -1.95
CA THR A 76 6.32 3.26 -3.20
C THR A 76 6.74 4.39 -4.13
N SER A 77 5.88 5.39 -4.34
CA SER A 77 6.17 6.56 -5.19
C SER A 77 7.33 7.39 -4.64
N GLY A 78 7.34 7.64 -3.32
CA GLY A 78 8.44 8.31 -2.63
C GLY A 78 9.75 7.52 -2.69
N PHE A 79 9.68 6.19 -2.55
CA PHE A 79 10.84 5.31 -2.70
C PHE A 79 11.40 5.39 -4.12
N PHE A 80 10.55 5.34 -5.14
CA PHE A 80 10.94 5.52 -6.54
C PHE A 80 11.66 6.85 -6.76
N ALA A 81 11.16 7.96 -6.19
CA ALA A 81 11.85 9.24 -6.27
C ALA A 81 13.25 9.19 -5.65
N GLY A 82 13.43 8.44 -4.55
CA GLY A 82 14.72 8.27 -3.88
C GLY A 82 15.71 7.33 -4.58
N VAL A 83 15.24 6.40 -5.42
CA VAL A 83 16.09 5.41 -6.13
C VAL A 83 16.22 5.66 -7.62
N GLU A 84 15.56 6.69 -8.15
CA GLU A 84 15.65 7.06 -9.57
C GLU A 84 17.06 7.53 -9.92
N THR A 85 17.57 7.00 -11.02
CA THR A 85 18.86 7.32 -11.62
C THR A 85 18.68 7.51 -13.13
N LYS A 86 19.70 8.03 -13.80
CA LYS A 86 19.66 8.19 -15.27
C LYS A 86 19.38 6.88 -16.00
N THR A 87 19.91 5.75 -15.51
CA THR A 87 19.83 4.45 -16.18
C THR A 87 18.51 3.70 -15.97
N ASN A 88 17.83 3.90 -14.84
CA ASN A 88 16.53 3.23 -14.55
C ASN A 88 15.31 4.16 -14.65
N SER A 89 15.50 5.44 -14.99
CA SER A 89 14.42 6.45 -15.04
C SER A 89 13.24 6.06 -15.93
N ALA A 90 13.47 5.43 -17.08
CA ALA A 90 12.39 5.00 -17.97
C ALA A 90 11.49 3.95 -17.30
N VAL A 91 12.09 2.95 -16.66
CA VAL A 91 11.37 1.87 -15.94
C VAL A 91 10.59 2.45 -14.76
N ILE A 92 11.24 3.27 -13.94
CA ILE A 92 10.60 3.90 -12.77
C ILE A 92 9.41 4.78 -13.18
N ARG A 93 9.52 5.54 -14.27
CA ARG A 93 8.42 6.38 -14.76
C ARG A 93 7.24 5.53 -15.25
N ALA A 94 7.51 4.42 -15.93
CA ALA A 94 6.45 3.49 -16.30
C ALA A 94 5.77 2.90 -15.06
N TYR A 95 6.53 2.50 -14.05
CA TYR A 95 6.00 1.95 -12.79
C TYR A 95 5.19 2.97 -11.99
N LYS A 96 5.56 4.26 -12.01
CA LYS A 96 4.74 5.33 -11.41
C LYS A 96 3.36 5.43 -12.08
N VAL A 97 3.30 5.39 -13.41
CA VAL A 97 2.02 5.43 -14.14
C VAL A 97 1.15 4.23 -13.79
N VAL A 98 1.73 3.03 -13.76
CA VAL A 98 1.00 1.80 -13.41
C VAL A 98 0.53 1.84 -11.95
N LEU A 99 1.40 2.28 -11.02
CA LEU A 99 1.07 2.44 -9.60
C LEU A 99 -0.15 3.35 -9.41
N ASP A 100 -0.18 4.50 -10.09
CA ASP A 100 -1.27 5.47 -9.99
C ASP A 100 -2.59 4.88 -10.52
N GLN A 101 -2.56 4.23 -11.68
CA GLN A 101 -3.74 3.58 -12.28
C GLN A 101 -4.29 2.48 -11.37
N MET A 102 -3.41 1.62 -10.86
CA MET A 102 -3.81 0.53 -9.99
C MET A 102 -4.36 0.98 -8.65
N LEU A 103 -3.82 2.07 -8.08
CA LEU A 103 -4.38 2.63 -6.87
C LEU A 103 -5.83 3.04 -7.10
N GLN A 104 -6.15 3.72 -8.22
CA GLN A 104 -7.52 4.10 -8.52
C GLN A 104 -8.44 2.87 -8.61
N GLU A 105 -8.03 1.83 -9.32
CA GLU A 105 -8.80 0.58 -9.40
C GLU A 105 -9.01 -0.09 -8.04
N VAL A 106 -8.00 -0.05 -7.16
CA VAL A 106 -8.09 -0.59 -5.80
C VAL A 106 -9.06 0.22 -4.96
N ILE A 107 -9.01 1.55 -5.03
CA ILE A 107 -9.94 2.42 -4.32
C ILE A 107 -11.37 2.22 -4.82
N ASP A 108 -11.59 2.15 -6.14
CA ASP A 108 -12.91 1.88 -6.73
C ASP A 108 -13.50 0.53 -6.32
N ARG A 109 -12.64 -0.46 -6.02
CA ARG A 109 -13.06 -1.76 -5.50
C ARG A 109 -13.35 -1.71 -4.00
N ILE A 110 -12.53 -1.00 -3.24
CA ILE A 110 -12.69 -0.84 -1.78
C ILE A 110 -13.92 0.01 -1.45
N ASP A 111 -14.23 1.03 -2.26
CA ASP A 111 -15.41 1.90 -2.08
C ASP A 111 -16.74 1.13 -2.13
N LYS A 112 -16.75 -0.04 -2.77
CA LYS A 112 -17.91 -0.94 -2.85
C LYS A 112 -18.06 -1.85 -1.63
N LEU A 113 -17.10 -1.82 -0.70
CA LEU A 113 -17.14 -2.63 0.51
C LEU A 113 -18.02 -1.96 1.55
N GLU A 114 -18.91 -2.75 2.13
CA GLU A 114 -19.77 -2.34 3.23
C GLU A 114 -19.23 -2.86 4.56
N PRO A 115 -19.48 -2.17 5.69
CA PRO A 115 -19.20 -2.71 7.00
C PRO A 115 -19.96 -4.02 7.21
N THR A 116 -19.25 -5.11 7.50
CA THR A 116 -19.90 -6.34 7.96
C THR A 116 -20.39 -6.13 9.38
N HIS A 117 -21.71 -6.15 9.56
CA HIS A 117 -22.36 -6.13 10.88
C HIS A 117 -22.29 -7.53 11.51
N ASP A 118 -21.17 -7.87 12.14
CA ASP A 118 -21.07 -9.01 13.05
C ASP A 118 -21.08 -8.53 14.51
#